data_AF-A0A2V8IFI3-F1
#
_entry.id   AF-A0A2V8IFI3-F1
#
_cell.length_a   1.000
_cell.length_b   1.000
_cell.length_c   1.000
_cell.angle_alpha   90.00
_cell.angle_beta   90.00
_cell.angle_gamma   90.00
#
_symmetry.space_group_name_H-M   'P 1'
#
loop_
_entity.id
_entity.type
_entity.pdbx_description
1 polymer ?
#
loop_
_entity_poly.entity_id
_entity_poly.type
_entity_poly.pdbx_seq_one_letter_code
_entity_poly.pdbx_strand_id
1 'polypeptide(L)'
;EAGLDTLLTFMAVISLNLGILNILPIPILDGGVILLLVIESLMGHDLSLRMKERIVQASFVFLLMLTVIVLYNDVVKLLPPGQPSP
;
A
#
# COMPACT_ATOMS: atom_id res chain seq x y z
N GLU A 1 -4.63 -2.82 -36.12
CA GLU A 1 -4.91 -1.39 -35.87
C GLU A 1 -5.48 -1.00 -34.49
N ALA A 2 -5.94 -1.92 -33.60
CA ALA A 2 -6.47 -1.53 -32.26
C ALA A 2 -5.59 -1.90 -31.04
N GLY A 3 -4.43 -2.56 -31.27
CA GLY A 3 -3.58 -3.06 -30.18
C GLY A 3 -2.89 -1.95 -29.38
N LEU A 4 -2.38 -0.91 -30.06
CA LEU A 4 -1.66 0.18 -29.42
C LEU A 4 -2.56 1.03 -28.51
N ASP A 5 -3.73 1.43 -28.99
CA ASP A 5 -4.68 2.23 -28.20
C ASP A 5 -5.19 1.49 -26.96
N THR A 6 -5.42 0.17 -27.09
CA THR A 6 -5.82 -0.68 -25.97
C THR A 6 -4.70 -0.77 -24.92
N LEU A 7 -3.46 -0.96 -25.37
CA LEU A 7 -2.29 -1.00 -24.48
C LEU A 7 -2.05 0.34 -23.77
N LEU A 8 -2.14 1.46 -24.50
CA LEU A 8 -1.99 2.79 -23.92
C LEU A 8 -3.08 3.07 -22.88
N THR A 9 -4.33 2.71 -23.18
CA THR A 9 -5.45 2.87 -22.23
C THR A 9 -5.23 2.02 -20.98
N PHE A 10 -4.79 0.77 -21.14
CA PHE A 10 -4.49 -0.13 -20.03
C PHE A 10 -3.34 0.41 -19.15
N MET A 11 -2.25 0.86 -19.77
CA MET A 11 -1.13 1.48 -19.07
C MET A 11 -1.56 2.74 -18.32
N ALA A 12 -2.40 3.58 -18.93
CA ALA A 12 -2.92 4.79 -18.30
C ALA A 12 -3.75 4.46 -17.05
N VAL A 13 -4.64 3.47 -17.12
CA VAL A 13 -5.47 3.05 -15.98
C VAL A 13 -4.62 2.50 -14.83
N ILE A 14 -3.64 1.63 -15.13
CA ILE A 14 -2.74 1.11 -14.10
C ILE A 14 -1.91 2.24 -13.48
N SER A 15 -1.33 3.10 -14.31
CA SER A 15 -0.47 4.20 -13.85
C SER A 15 -1.25 5.18 -12.98
N LEU A 16 -2.49 5.49 -13.34
CA LEU A 16 -3.36 6.36 -12.55
C LEU A 16 -3.71 5.72 -11.20
N ASN A 17 -4.08 4.43 -11.19
CA ASN A 17 -4.37 3.72 -9.95
C ASN A 17 -3.14 3.66 -9.03
N LEU A 18 -1.96 3.34 -9.58
CA LEU A 18 -0.71 3.35 -8.84
C LEU A 18 -0.36 4.75 -8.33
N GLY A 19 -0.54 5.78 -9.15
CA GLY A 19 -0.31 7.18 -8.76
C GLY A 19 -1.22 7.61 -7.61
N ILE A 20 -2.51 7.27 -7.67
CA ILE A 20 -3.47 7.55 -6.59
C ILE A 20 -3.07 6.81 -5.31
N LEU A 21 -2.74 5.52 -5.40
CA LEU A 21 -2.31 4.71 -4.25
C LEU A 21 -0.99 5.24 -3.65
N ASN A 22 -0.02 5.63 -4.48
CA ASN A 22 1.26 6.16 -4.02
C ASN A 22 1.14 7.51 -3.33
N ILE A 23 0.13 8.33 -3.61
CA ILE A 23 -0.06 9.62 -2.92
C ILE A 23 -0.68 9.44 -1.52
N LEU A 24 -1.31 8.30 -1.24
CA LEU A 24 -1.90 8.06 0.07
C LEU A 24 -0.83 8.13 1.16
N PRO A 25 -1.19 8.59 2.38
CA PRO A 25 -0.28 8.66 3.52
C PRO A 25 -0.02 7.25 4.12
N ILE A 26 0.23 6.27 3.26
CA ILE A 26 0.59 4.91 3.64
C ILE A 26 2.11 4.90 3.77
N PRO A 27 2.62 4.61 4.97
CA PRO A 27 4.06 4.52 5.17
C PRO A 27 4.69 3.46 4.25
N ILE A 28 5.93 3.70 3.78
CA ILE A 28 6.66 2.96 2.73
C ILE A 28 6.29 3.31 1.28
N LEU A 29 5.10 3.89 1.02
CA LEU A 29 4.77 4.48 -0.29
C LEU A 29 5.29 5.92 -0.37
N ASP A 30 5.35 6.46 -1.59
CA ASP A 30 5.84 7.83 -1.86
C ASP A 30 5.12 8.88 -1.01
N GLY A 31 3.80 8.75 -0.83
CA GLY A 31 2.95 9.65 -0.06
C GLY A 31 3.22 9.61 1.43
N GLY A 32 3.66 8.48 1.97
CA GLY A 32 4.16 8.37 3.34
C GLY A 32 5.49 9.12 3.53
N VAL A 33 6.37 9.07 2.53
CA VAL A 33 7.63 9.84 2.54
C VAL A 33 7.34 11.34 2.41
N ILE A 34 6.44 11.72 1.50
CA ILE A 34 5.98 13.11 1.34
C ILE A 34 5.37 13.61 2.66
N LEU A 35 4.53 12.82 3.33
CA LEU A 35 3.97 13.18 4.63
C LEU A 35 5.06 13.42 5.68
N LEU A 36 6.07 12.55 5.73
CA LEU A 36 7.19 12.71 6.66
C LEU A 36 7.96 14.01 6.38
N LEU A 37 8.22 14.33 5.11
CA LEU A 37 8.86 15.58 4.70
C LEU A 37 8.01 16.81 5.04
N VAL A 38 6.70 16.72 4.87
CA VAL A 38 5.77 17.79 5.29
C VAL A 38 5.84 17.98 6.80
N ILE A 39 5.88 16.91 7.59
CA ILE A 39 6.03 16.99 9.05
C ILE A 39 7.38 17.64 9.40
N GLU A 40 8.49 17.24 8.78
CA GLU A 40 9.80 17.84 9.00
C GLU A 40 9.82 19.34 8.66
N SER A 41 9.21 19.70 7.53
CA SER A 41 9.05 21.09 7.10
C SER A 41 8.24 21.91 8.11
N LEU A 42 7.16 21.35 8.66
CA LEU A 42 6.33 21.99 9.69
C LEU A 42 7.04 22.11 11.04
N MET A 43 7.85 21.12 11.42
CA MET A 43 8.64 21.16 12.65
C MET A 43 9.87 22.07 12.56
N GLY A 44 10.32 22.39 11.34
CA GLY A 44 11.50 23.23 11.10
C GLY A 44 12.84 22.56 11.41
N HIS A 45 12.85 21.23 11.65
CA HIS A 45 14.05 20.44 11.83
C HIS A 45 13.84 19.00 11.34
N ASP A 46 14.93 18.36 10.94
CA ASP A 46 14.89 16.97 10.48
C ASP A 46 14.60 16.01 11.65
N LEU A 47 13.86 14.95 11.35
CA LEU A 47 13.73 13.80 12.22
C LEU A 47 15.06 13.05 12.27
N SER A 48 15.45 12.63 13.47
CA SER A 48 16.65 11.80 13.62
C SER A 48 16.57 10.54 12.76
N LEU A 49 17.71 10.11 12.20
CA LEU A 49 17.79 8.92 11.35
C LEU A 49 17.19 7.68 12.04
N ARG A 50 17.46 7.51 13.34
CA ARG A 50 16.89 6.43 14.17
C ARG A 50 15.36 6.46 14.22
N MET A 51 14.75 7.63 14.21
CA MET A 51 13.29 7.77 14.19
C MET A 51 12.74 7.38 12.82
N LYS A 52 13.37 7.86 11.72
CA LYS A 52 12.97 7.48 10.36
C LYS A 52 13.06 5.97 10.14
N GLU A 53 14.15 5.34 10.57
CA GLU A 53 14.34 3.89 10.53
C GLU A 53 13.24 3.15 11.30
N ARG A 54 12.92 3.59 12.52
CA ARG A 54 11.84 3.00 13.31
C ARG A 54 10.47 3.16 12.66
N ILE A 55 10.18 4.32 12.08
CA ILE A 55 8.93 4.56 11.35
C ILE A 55 8.83 3.59 10.18
N VAL A 56 9.87 3.49 9.34
CA VAL A 56 9.90 2.57 8.18
C VAL A 56 9.78 1.11 8.61
N GLN A 57 10.49 0.70 9.67
CA GLN A 57 10.42 -0.67 10.18
C GLN A 57 9.02 -1.01 10.73
N ALA A 58 8.43 -0.12 11.54
CA ALA A 58 7.08 -0.31 12.07
C ALA A 58 6.05 -0.40 10.94
N SER A 59 6.22 0.45 9.93
CA SER A 59 5.39 0.48 8.73
C SER A 59 5.46 -0.79 7.92
N PHE A 60 6.68 -1.32 7.71
CA PHE A 60 6.89 -2.57 7.01
C PHE A 60 6.22 -3.74 7.74
N VAL A 61 6.42 -3.84 9.06
CA VAL A 61 5.79 -4.88 9.89
C VAL A 61 4.27 -4.76 9.87
N PHE A 62 3.74 -3.54 9.97
CA PHE A 62 2.32 -3.27 9.89
C PHE A 62 1.72 -3.71 8.54
N LEU A 63 2.35 -3.35 7.43
CA LEU A 63 1.91 -3.78 6.10
C LEU A 63 1.97 -5.29 5.94
N LEU A 64 3.04 -5.93 6.39
CA LEU A 64 3.18 -7.39 6.34
C LEU A 64 2.08 -8.09 7.15
N MET A 65 1.77 -7.57 8.34
CA MET A 65 0.67 -8.07 9.17
C MET A 65 -0.68 -7.91 8.46
N LEU A 66 -0.95 -6.74 7.86
CA LEU A 66 -2.17 -6.53 7.08
C LEU A 66 -2.26 -7.48 5.89
N THR A 67 -1.17 -7.68 5.14
CA THR A 67 -1.13 -8.62 4.02
C THR A 67 -1.49 -10.03 4.48
N VAL A 68 -0.94 -10.49 5.60
CA VAL A 68 -1.26 -11.83 6.16
C VAL A 68 -2.72 -11.92 6.56
N ILE A 69 -3.26 -10.91 7.25
CA ILE A 69 -4.67 -10.90 7.69
C ILE A 69 -5.62 -10.91 6.50
N VAL A 70 -5.38 -10.05 5.51
CA VAL A 70 -6.21 -9.98 4.30
C VAL A 70 -6.14 -11.30 3.54
N LEU A 71 -4.94 -11.84 3.33
CA LEU A 71 -4.77 -13.13 2.65
C LEU A 71 -5.48 -14.26 3.40
N TYR A 72 -5.37 -14.30 4.73
CA TYR A 72 -6.07 -15.28 5.56
C TYR A 72 -7.59 -15.15 5.41
N ASN A 73 -8.13 -13.94 5.49
CA ASN A 73 -9.56 -13.68 5.34
C ASN A 73 -10.06 -14.08 3.94
N ASP A 74 -9.30 -13.78 2.91
CA ASP A 74 -9.63 -14.15 1.53
C ASP A 74 -9.66 -15.67 1.35
N VAL A 75 -8.68 -16.39 1.91
CA VAL A 75 -8.64 -17.86 1.89
C VAL A 75 -9.81 -18.47 2.66
N VAL A 76 -10.11 -17.96 3.86
CA VAL A 76 -11.24 -18.44 4.69
C VAL A 76 -12.56 -18.24 3.98
N LYS A 77 -12.75 -17.10 3.30
CA LYS A 77 -13.97 -16.82 2.54
C LYS A 77 -14.17 -17.75 1.35
N LEU A 78 -13.10 -18.31 0.80
CA LEU A 78 -13.13 -19.26 -0.31
C LEU A 78 -13.38 -20.72 0.14
N LEU A 79 -13.27 -21.01 1.43
CA LEU A 79 -13.57 -22.34 1.97
C LEU A 79 -15.10 -22.57 2.00
N PRO A 80 -15.61 -23.65 1.37
CA PRO A 80 -17.03 -23.98 1.44
C PRO A 80 -17.47 -24.18 2.90
N PRO A 81 -18.63 -23.64 3.32
CA PRO A 81 -19.20 -24.06 4.60
C PRO A 81 -19.41 -25.56 4.53
N GLY A 82 -18.84 -26.30 5.49
CA GLY A 82 -18.99 -27.75 5.56
C GLY A 82 -20.47 -28.09 5.44
N GLN A 83 -20.83 -28.77 4.35
CA GLN A 83 -22.20 -29.20 4.09
C GLN A 83 -22.61 -30.08 5.29
N PRO A 84 -23.69 -29.76 6.02
CA PRO A 84 -24.13 -30.60 7.12
C PRO A 84 -24.41 -31.99 6.55
N SER A 85 -23.82 -33.01 7.17
CA SER A 85 -24.04 -34.41 6.84
C SER A 85 -25.54 -34.73 6.98
N PRO A 86 -26.11 -35.58 6.10
CA PRO A 86 -27.55 -35.85 6.00
C PRO A 86 -28.15 -36.45 7.28
#